data_AF-A0A397QVE0-F1
#
_entry.id   AF-A0A397QVE0-F1
#
_cell.length_a   1.000
_cell.length_b   1.000
_cell.length_c   1.000
_cell.angle_alpha   90.00
_cell.angle_beta   90.00
_cell.angle_gamma   90.00
#
_symmetry.space_group_name_H-M   'P 1'
#
loop_
_entity.id
_entity.type
_entity.pdbx_description
1 polymer ?
#
loop_
_entity_poly.entity_id
_entity_poly.type
_entity_poly.pdbx_seq_one_letter_code
_entity_poly.pdbx_strand_id
1 'polypeptide(L)'
;MELDTNYKKLRYEQYFIDTTGDINHTGKARFKIEYKSINYVYNGVLTHANYCVYYDEERNVIQAHFEGTKDVPDWITNILFQPKYYESFMWEDKKITLKVHKSWASMYKVMKDFVRKEVMELKELHPNATIEVIGWSLGSAMAMLASQDLNYNFGITPHLFTFGSVNPFKTNIFNRRRTIKYLKSCNLSYHIFCNRNDIVTYLVPRIFGFVKLSRLNIKGKFNFFGLFNVAKNHFIYDKGELYSSIYKRERRC
;
A
#
# COMPACT_ATOMS: atom_id res chain seq x y z
N MET A 1 14.75 -18.28 28.51
CA MET A 1 15.63 -17.14 28.22
C MET A 1 14.79 -16.11 27.50
N GLU A 2 14.62 -14.93 28.09
CA GLU A 2 13.65 -13.94 27.64
C GLU A 2 14.17 -13.17 26.42
N LEU A 3 13.27 -12.84 25.49
CA LEU A 3 13.55 -11.95 24.37
C LEU A 3 12.85 -10.62 24.64
N ASP A 4 13.62 -9.64 25.10
CA ASP A 4 13.17 -8.27 25.30
C ASP A 4 12.99 -7.58 23.92
N THR A 5 11.74 -7.42 23.48
CA THR A 5 11.41 -6.90 22.15
C THR A 5 11.17 -5.38 22.19
N ASN A 6 12.24 -4.60 22.01
CA ASN A 6 12.19 -3.13 22.05
C ASN A 6 12.85 -2.46 20.82
N TYR A 7 12.09 -2.24 19.74
CA TYR A 7 12.57 -1.54 18.53
C TYR A 7 11.56 -0.58 17.91
N LYS A 8 12.04 0.60 17.46
CA LYS A 8 11.19 1.69 16.93
C LYS A 8 12.01 2.79 16.24
N LYS A 9 11.66 3.19 15.01
CA LYS A 9 11.80 4.59 14.54
C LYS A 9 10.92 4.90 13.32
N LEU A 10 10.75 6.20 13.07
CA LEU A 10 9.98 6.86 12.02
C LEU A 10 10.88 7.83 11.25
N ARG A 11 10.42 8.36 10.10
CA ARG A 11 10.91 9.57 9.40
C ARG A 11 12.45 9.74 9.47
N TYR A 12 13.26 9.22 8.54
CA TYR A 12 12.95 9.01 7.11
C TYR A 12 13.67 7.83 6.42
N GLU A 13 14.10 6.81 7.15
CA GLU A 13 14.73 5.60 6.57
C GLU A 13 14.08 4.29 7.12
N GLN A 14 12.77 4.36 7.40
CA GLN A 14 11.86 3.32 7.94
C GLN A 14 11.09 3.86 9.19
N TYR A 15 10.25 3.14 9.96
CA TYR A 15 9.56 1.82 9.91
C TYR A 15 8.19 1.95 10.66
N PHE A 16 7.38 0.95 11.06
CA PHE A 16 7.48 -0.51 11.24
C PHE A 16 6.07 -1.17 11.28
N ILE A 17 5.96 -2.51 11.32
CA ILE A 17 4.74 -3.23 11.75
C ILE A 17 5.10 -4.11 12.95
N ASP A 18 4.55 -3.83 14.14
CA ASP A 18 4.80 -4.66 15.33
C ASP A 18 3.74 -5.77 15.50
N THR A 19 4.27 -6.92 15.90
CA THR A 19 3.81 -8.29 15.67
C THR A 19 4.22 -9.07 16.92
N THR A 20 3.56 -8.83 18.05
CA THR A 20 4.07 -9.16 19.42
C THR A 20 4.14 -10.66 19.77
N GLY A 21 4.31 -11.51 18.77
CA GLY A 21 4.54 -12.95 18.80
C GLY A 21 4.71 -13.45 17.37
N ASP A 22 5.72 -12.95 16.65
CA ASP A 22 5.99 -13.32 15.25
C ASP A 22 6.70 -14.67 15.17
N ILE A 23 5.93 -15.70 14.80
CA ILE A 23 6.41 -17.05 14.52
C ILE A 23 6.13 -17.41 13.04
N ASN A 24 5.33 -16.61 12.32
CA ASN A 24 4.82 -16.94 10.98
C ASN A 24 4.62 -15.68 10.11
N HIS A 25 5.72 -15.17 9.54
CA HIS A 25 5.80 -14.39 8.29
C HIS A 25 4.96 -13.11 8.18
N THR A 26 5.50 -11.95 8.60
CA THR A 26 4.85 -10.64 8.37
C THR A 26 5.80 -9.47 8.05
N GLY A 27 5.84 -9.01 6.79
CA GLY A 27 5.99 -7.60 6.40
C GLY A 27 7.23 -6.78 6.81
N LYS A 28 8.31 -7.37 7.33
CA LYS A 28 9.49 -6.64 7.86
C LYS A 28 10.64 -6.50 6.87
N ALA A 29 11.48 -5.49 7.09
CA ALA A 29 12.91 -5.61 6.78
C ALA A 29 13.68 -5.86 8.08
N ARG A 30 14.77 -6.63 7.98
CA ARG A 30 15.74 -6.82 9.07
C ARG A 30 16.74 -5.65 9.18
N PHE A 31 17.01 -4.98 8.07
CA PHE A 31 18.05 -3.95 7.92
C PHE A 31 17.43 -2.55 7.72
N LYS A 32 18.13 -1.61 7.08
CA LYS A 32 17.70 -0.22 6.80
C LYS A 32 17.17 -0.10 5.36
N ILE A 33 15.99 0.50 5.12
CA ILE A 33 15.58 0.79 3.74
C ILE A 33 16.38 1.99 3.22
N GLU A 34 17.18 1.77 2.19
CA GLU A 34 17.73 2.85 1.37
C GLU A 34 16.79 3.08 0.18
N TYR A 35 16.15 4.25 0.17
CA TYR A 35 15.07 4.57 -0.76
C TYR A 35 15.59 5.12 -2.09
N LYS A 36 15.34 4.38 -3.17
CA LYS A 36 15.60 4.82 -4.54
C LYS A 36 14.58 5.89 -4.91
N SER A 37 15.07 7.10 -5.15
CA SER A 37 14.25 8.29 -5.44
C SER A 37 14.20 8.54 -6.95
N ILE A 38 13.02 8.47 -7.56
CA ILE A 38 12.82 8.77 -8.99
C ILE A 38 12.25 10.18 -9.14
N ASN A 39 12.96 11.02 -9.88
CA ASN A 39 12.54 12.38 -10.21
C ASN A 39 11.55 12.38 -11.39
N TYR A 40 10.45 13.12 -11.27
CA TYR A 40 9.50 13.33 -12.36
C TYR A 40 8.84 14.71 -12.28
N VAL A 41 8.33 15.21 -13.41
CA VAL A 41 7.61 16.49 -13.45
C VAL A 41 6.10 16.24 -13.49
N TYR A 42 5.35 16.86 -12.58
CA TYR A 42 3.89 16.83 -12.56
C TYR A 42 3.32 18.24 -12.58
N ASN A 43 2.52 18.55 -13.61
CA ASN A 43 1.94 19.89 -13.82
C ASN A 43 2.98 21.04 -13.76
N GLY A 44 4.24 20.80 -14.18
CA GLY A 44 5.34 21.77 -14.13
C GLY A 44 6.19 21.74 -12.85
N VAL A 45 5.76 21.04 -11.80
CA VAL A 45 6.49 20.92 -10.53
C VAL A 45 7.37 19.67 -10.53
N LEU A 46 8.63 19.80 -10.13
CA LEU A 46 9.51 18.65 -9.88
C LEU A 46 9.04 17.90 -8.64
N THR A 47 8.89 16.59 -8.74
CA THR A 47 8.39 15.71 -7.68
C THR A 47 9.26 14.45 -7.60
N HIS A 48 9.32 13.84 -6.42
CA HIS A 48 10.09 12.62 -6.16
C HIS A 48 9.14 11.45 -5.85
N ALA A 49 9.48 10.27 -6.35
CA ALA A 49 8.73 9.04 -6.13
C ALA A 49 9.67 7.97 -5.57
N ASN A 50 9.46 7.58 -4.32
CA ASN A 50 10.45 6.82 -3.54
C ASN A 50 9.99 5.37 -3.33
N TYR A 51 10.83 4.43 -3.75
CA TYR A 51 10.59 2.99 -3.60
C TYR A 51 11.86 2.26 -3.16
N CYS A 52 11.73 1.00 -2.75
CA CYS A 52 12.85 0.09 -2.60
C CYS A 52 12.38 -1.34 -2.88
N VAL A 53 13.21 -2.15 -3.52
CA VAL A 53 13.00 -3.60 -3.68
C VAL A 53 14.24 -4.33 -3.16
N TYR A 54 14.03 -5.38 -2.35
CA TYR A 54 15.11 -6.20 -1.79
C TYR A 54 14.60 -7.60 -1.39
N TYR A 55 15.53 -8.51 -1.07
CA TYR A 55 15.24 -9.86 -0.55
C TYR A 55 15.57 -10.00 0.95
N ASP A 56 14.64 -10.57 1.71
CA ASP A 56 14.76 -10.97 3.11
C ASP A 56 15.01 -12.48 3.18
N GLU A 57 16.24 -12.86 3.50
CA GLU A 57 16.70 -14.25 3.53
C GLU A 57 16.07 -15.07 4.66
N GLU A 58 15.91 -14.50 5.86
CA GLU A 58 15.40 -15.24 7.03
C GLU A 58 13.94 -15.63 6.90
N ARG A 59 13.16 -14.82 6.16
CA ARG A 59 11.74 -15.10 5.88
C ARG A 59 11.52 -15.68 4.48
N ASN A 60 12.56 -15.72 3.63
CA ASN A 60 12.49 -16.07 2.20
C ASN A 60 11.41 -15.24 1.46
N VAL A 61 11.58 -13.91 1.47
CA VAL A 61 10.61 -12.96 0.90
C VAL A 61 11.29 -11.86 0.10
N ILE A 62 10.78 -11.55 -1.10
CA ILE A 62 11.11 -10.32 -1.83
C ILE A 62 10.11 -9.24 -1.44
N GLN A 63 10.57 -8.09 -0.97
CA GLN A 63 9.71 -6.98 -0.59
C GLN A 63 9.84 -5.78 -1.53
N ALA A 64 8.71 -5.22 -1.96
CA ALA A 64 8.63 -3.96 -2.68
C ALA A 64 7.91 -2.89 -1.84
N HIS A 65 8.67 -1.89 -1.38
CA HIS A 65 8.21 -0.80 -0.51
C HIS A 65 8.00 0.51 -1.25
N PHE A 66 6.99 1.27 -0.84
CA PHE A 66 6.67 2.60 -1.38
C PHE A 66 6.49 3.62 -0.25
N GLU A 67 7.27 4.71 -0.29
CA GLU A 67 7.20 5.77 0.73
C GLU A 67 5.91 6.60 0.59
N GLY A 68 5.45 7.19 1.69
CA GLY A 68 4.49 8.29 1.65
C GLY A 68 5.19 9.62 1.40
N THR A 69 4.49 10.61 0.86
CA THR A 69 5.03 11.97 0.73
C THR A 69 5.39 12.54 2.10
N LYS A 70 6.57 13.17 2.18
CA LYS A 70 7.12 13.73 3.43
C LYS A 70 6.17 14.77 4.04
N ASP A 71 5.62 15.64 3.21
CA ASP A 71 4.75 16.75 3.63
C ASP A 71 3.27 16.42 3.40
N VAL A 72 2.72 15.66 4.36
CA VAL A 72 1.37 15.09 4.28
C VAL A 72 0.25 16.15 4.13
N PRO A 73 0.22 17.27 4.89
CA PRO A 73 -0.86 18.26 4.76
C PRO A 73 -0.98 18.88 3.36
N ASP A 74 0.16 19.10 2.69
CA ASP A 74 0.21 19.90 1.47
C ASP A 74 -0.16 19.08 0.23
N TRP A 75 0.09 17.77 0.19
CA TRP A 75 -0.47 16.96 -0.90
C TRP A 75 -1.98 16.74 -0.75
N ILE A 76 -2.50 16.73 0.48
CA ILE A 76 -3.93 16.53 0.77
C ILE A 76 -4.78 17.65 0.16
N THR A 77 -4.35 18.90 0.30
CA THR A 77 -5.02 20.05 -0.33
C THR A 77 -4.85 20.08 -1.85
N ASN A 78 -3.73 19.56 -2.37
CA ASN A 78 -3.40 19.55 -3.79
C ASN A 78 -3.99 18.37 -4.61
N ILE A 79 -4.70 17.40 -4.01
CA ILE A 79 -5.46 16.39 -4.79
C ILE A 79 -6.76 17.00 -5.33
N LEU A 80 -6.62 17.70 -6.46
CA LEU A 80 -7.73 18.09 -7.33
C LEU A 80 -8.16 16.90 -8.21
N PHE A 81 -9.43 16.52 -8.10
CA PHE A 81 -10.00 15.26 -8.61
C PHE A 81 -10.00 15.10 -10.15
N GLN A 82 -8.88 14.68 -10.73
CA GLN A 82 -8.80 14.28 -12.14
C GLN A 82 -8.40 12.80 -12.28
N PRO A 83 -9.37 11.88 -12.38
CA PRO A 83 -9.11 10.48 -12.69
C PRO A 83 -8.84 10.28 -14.18
N LYS A 84 -7.64 9.79 -14.53
CA LYS A 84 -7.31 9.37 -15.89
C LYS A 84 -7.68 7.89 -16.08
N TYR A 85 -7.88 7.47 -17.32
CA TYR A 85 -7.81 6.06 -17.69
C TYR A 85 -6.38 5.55 -17.38
N TYR A 86 -6.29 4.37 -16.78
CA TYR A 86 -5.02 3.68 -16.53
C TYR A 86 -4.90 2.49 -17.50
N GLU A 87 -5.80 1.51 -17.37
CA GLU A 87 -5.77 0.27 -18.14
C GLU A 87 -7.19 -0.21 -18.50
N SER A 88 -7.29 -1.05 -19.52
CA SER A 88 -8.48 -1.87 -19.78
C SER A 88 -8.09 -3.17 -20.49
N PHE A 89 -8.62 -4.28 -19.98
CA PHE A 89 -8.28 -5.64 -20.37
C PHE A 89 -9.51 -6.54 -20.20
N MET A 90 -9.42 -7.80 -20.65
CA MET A 90 -10.47 -8.80 -20.44
C MET A 90 -10.20 -9.61 -19.18
N TRP A 91 -11.24 -9.89 -18.39
CA TRP A 91 -11.15 -10.75 -17.20
C TRP A 91 -12.52 -11.37 -16.90
N GLU A 92 -12.58 -12.69 -16.74
CA GLU A 92 -13.85 -13.46 -16.71
C GLU A 92 -14.77 -13.09 -17.90
N ASP A 93 -14.17 -13.17 -19.10
CA ASP A 93 -14.75 -12.84 -20.43
C ASP A 93 -15.36 -11.45 -20.56
N LYS A 94 -15.07 -10.55 -19.63
CA LYS A 94 -15.71 -9.22 -19.53
C LYS A 94 -14.65 -8.13 -19.42
N LYS A 95 -14.83 -7.08 -20.22
CA LYS A 95 -13.93 -5.92 -20.25
C LYS A 95 -13.96 -5.19 -18.89
N ILE A 96 -12.83 -5.21 -18.20
CA ILE A 96 -12.58 -4.33 -17.04
C ILE A 96 -11.88 -3.09 -17.55
N THR A 97 -12.24 -1.92 -17.02
CA THR A 97 -11.51 -0.67 -17.22
C THR A 97 -11.16 -0.10 -15.85
N LEU A 98 -9.86 0.05 -15.59
CA LEU A 98 -9.33 0.70 -14.40
C LEU A 98 -9.05 2.16 -14.71
N LYS A 99 -9.71 3.07 -13.98
CA LYS A 99 -9.34 4.49 -13.94
C LYS A 99 -8.57 4.73 -12.65
N VAL A 100 -7.56 5.58 -12.67
CA VAL A 100 -6.68 5.90 -11.52
C VAL A 100 -6.51 7.41 -11.47
N HIS A 101 -6.22 7.99 -10.30
CA HIS A 101 -5.94 9.42 -10.22
C HIS A 101 -4.74 9.81 -11.10
N LYS A 102 -4.81 10.95 -11.80
CA LYS A 102 -3.77 11.39 -12.76
C LYS A 102 -2.37 11.41 -12.12
N SER A 103 -2.25 11.98 -10.92
CA SER A 103 -0.97 12.02 -10.18
C SER A 103 -0.43 10.63 -9.86
N TRP A 104 -1.26 9.73 -9.32
CA TRP A 104 -0.86 8.36 -8.98
C TRP A 104 -0.50 7.53 -10.23
N ALA A 105 -1.25 7.66 -11.32
CA ALA A 105 -0.92 7.01 -12.59
C ALA A 105 0.41 7.52 -13.18
N SER A 106 0.69 8.83 -13.08
CA SER A 106 1.98 9.41 -13.47
C SER A 106 3.13 8.94 -12.58
N MET A 107 2.94 8.95 -11.26
CA MET A 107 3.95 8.57 -10.27
C MET A 107 4.31 7.09 -10.38
N TYR A 108 3.32 6.20 -10.57
CA TYR A 108 3.60 4.79 -10.79
C TYR A 108 4.26 4.54 -12.16
N LYS A 109 3.82 5.23 -13.22
CA LYS A 109 4.40 5.04 -14.56
C LYS A 109 5.91 5.27 -14.62
N VAL A 110 6.46 6.20 -13.83
CA VAL A 110 7.92 6.48 -13.84
C VAL A 110 8.74 5.48 -13.03
N MET A 111 8.15 4.78 -12.05
CA MET A 111 8.84 3.78 -11.24
C MET A 111 8.65 2.33 -11.72
N LYS A 112 7.54 2.03 -12.41
CA LYS A 112 7.08 0.65 -12.62
C LYS A 112 8.15 -0.25 -13.24
N ASP A 113 8.87 0.23 -14.26
CA ASP A 113 9.80 -0.63 -15.01
C ASP A 113 11.10 -0.89 -14.24
N PHE A 114 11.47 -0.04 -13.27
CA PHE A 114 12.51 -0.34 -12.28
C PHE A 114 12.01 -1.35 -11.24
N VAL A 115 10.83 -1.14 -10.66
CA VAL A 115 10.21 -2.05 -9.68
C VAL A 115 10.05 -3.46 -10.28
N ARG A 116 9.53 -3.55 -11.51
CA ARG A 116 9.39 -4.80 -12.26
C ARG A 116 10.74 -5.49 -12.41
N LYS A 117 11.76 -4.77 -12.89
CA LYS A 117 13.11 -5.30 -13.10
C LYS A 117 13.65 -5.90 -11.79
N GLU A 118 13.67 -5.12 -10.71
CA GLU A 118 14.27 -5.54 -9.43
C GLU A 118 13.49 -6.69 -8.77
N VAL A 119 12.16 -6.72 -8.87
CA VAL A 119 11.35 -7.86 -8.41
C VAL A 119 11.64 -9.12 -9.24
N MET A 120 11.79 -9.01 -10.56
CA MET A 120 12.05 -10.16 -11.43
C MET A 120 13.48 -10.70 -11.27
N GLU A 121 14.50 -9.84 -11.18
CA GLU A 121 15.89 -10.26 -10.93
C GLU A 121 16.01 -11.02 -9.59
N LEU A 122 15.39 -10.51 -8.53
CA LEU A 122 15.36 -11.21 -7.24
C LEU A 122 14.50 -12.48 -7.29
N LYS A 123 13.46 -12.55 -8.13
CA LYS A 123 12.62 -13.75 -8.27
C LYS A 123 13.27 -14.84 -9.11
N GLU A 124 14.19 -14.49 -10.00
CA GLU A 124 15.07 -15.43 -10.71
C GLU A 124 16.13 -16.02 -9.77
N LEU A 125 16.74 -15.19 -8.92
CA LEU A 125 17.70 -15.63 -7.89
C LEU A 125 17.05 -16.43 -6.75
N HIS A 126 15.82 -16.07 -6.37
CA HIS A 126 15.07 -16.67 -5.26
C HIS A 126 13.69 -17.17 -5.73
N PRO A 127 13.64 -18.23 -6.57
CA PRO A 127 12.40 -18.71 -7.20
C PRO A 127 11.34 -19.18 -6.19
N ASN A 128 11.76 -19.63 -5.01
CA ASN A 128 10.86 -20.05 -3.93
C ASN A 128 10.44 -18.92 -2.97
N ALA A 129 10.93 -17.68 -3.16
CA ALA A 129 10.56 -16.56 -2.30
C ALA A 129 9.10 -16.13 -2.52
N THR A 130 8.40 -15.81 -1.43
CA THR A 130 7.11 -15.10 -1.54
C THR A 130 7.38 -13.62 -1.85
N ILE A 131 6.34 -12.88 -2.25
CA ILE A 131 6.48 -11.46 -2.61
C ILE A 131 5.52 -10.64 -1.74
N GLU A 132 6.03 -9.67 -0.99
CA GLU A 132 5.24 -8.73 -0.19
C GLU A 132 5.34 -7.32 -0.78
N VAL A 133 4.19 -6.66 -0.95
CA VAL A 133 4.07 -5.33 -1.56
C VAL A 133 3.50 -4.36 -0.51
N ILE A 134 4.27 -3.34 -0.16
CA ILE A 134 4.11 -2.59 1.09
C ILE A 134 4.05 -1.08 0.82
N GLY A 135 3.05 -0.37 1.38
CA GLY A 135 2.94 1.09 1.18
C GLY A 135 2.13 1.84 2.24
N TRP A 136 2.70 2.92 2.77
CA TRP A 136 2.05 3.85 3.70
C TRP A 136 1.61 5.14 3.01
N SER A 137 0.50 5.73 3.45
CA SER A 137 0.00 7.03 2.97
C SER A 137 -0.17 7.05 1.44
N LEU A 138 0.39 8.03 0.73
CA LEU A 138 0.42 8.09 -0.73
C LEU A 138 1.06 6.84 -1.36
N GLY A 139 2.06 6.24 -0.71
CA GLY A 139 2.70 4.99 -1.11
C GLY A 139 1.75 3.80 -1.17
N SER A 140 0.61 3.83 -0.45
CA SER A 140 -0.42 2.79 -0.58
C SER A 140 -1.04 2.76 -1.99
N ALA A 141 -1.07 3.90 -2.70
CA ALA A 141 -1.52 3.92 -4.09
C ALA A 141 -0.52 3.19 -5.00
N MET A 142 0.78 3.33 -4.75
CA MET A 142 1.83 2.69 -5.53
C MET A 142 1.86 1.18 -5.25
N ALA A 143 1.80 0.77 -3.98
CA ALA A 143 1.68 -0.63 -3.58
C ALA A 143 0.48 -1.33 -4.24
N MET A 144 -0.70 -0.69 -4.20
CA MET A 144 -1.90 -1.24 -4.84
C MET A 144 -1.84 -1.29 -6.37
N LEU A 145 -1.06 -0.43 -7.03
CA LEU A 145 -0.79 -0.50 -8.47
C LEU A 145 0.26 -1.57 -8.79
N ALA A 146 1.32 -1.65 -7.98
CA ALA A 146 2.40 -2.64 -8.12
C ALA A 146 1.87 -4.09 -8.00
N SER A 147 1.01 -4.39 -7.02
CA SER A 147 0.37 -5.72 -6.94
C SER A 147 -0.44 -6.05 -8.20
N GLN A 148 -1.18 -5.06 -8.73
CA GLN A 148 -2.02 -5.26 -9.92
C GLN A 148 -1.19 -5.41 -11.20
N ASP A 149 -0.09 -4.67 -11.31
CA ASP A 149 0.85 -4.71 -12.43
C ASP A 149 1.67 -6.00 -12.44
N LEU A 150 2.24 -6.40 -11.30
CA LEU A 150 2.95 -7.68 -11.14
C LEU A 150 2.04 -8.86 -11.50
N ASN A 151 0.78 -8.83 -11.05
CA ASN A 151 -0.19 -9.86 -11.40
C ASN A 151 -0.58 -9.86 -12.88
N TYR A 152 -0.85 -8.69 -13.46
CA TYR A 152 -1.32 -8.59 -14.85
C TYR A 152 -0.23 -8.89 -15.88
N ASN A 153 1.02 -8.49 -15.62
CA ASN A 153 2.12 -8.61 -16.59
C ASN A 153 2.97 -9.87 -16.38
N PHE A 154 3.04 -10.43 -15.16
CA PHE A 154 3.95 -11.53 -14.80
C PHE A 154 3.24 -12.70 -14.07
N GLY A 155 1.92 -12.64 -13.86
CA GLY A 155 1.16 -13.67 -13.13
C GLY A 155 1.41 -13.72 -11.62
N ILE A 156 2.27 -12.86 -11.08
CA ILE A 156 2.70 -12.84 -9.68
C ILE A 156 1.53 -12.43 -8.77
N THR A 157 1.31 -13.17 -7.67
CA THR A 157 0.23 -12.93 -6.68
C THR A 157 0.83 -12.57 -5.31
N PRO A 158 1.22 -11.30 -5.08
CA PRO A 158 1.88 -10.90 -3.84
C PRO A 158 0.92 -10.83 -2.65
N HIS A 159 1.47 -10.76 -1.44
CA HIS A 159 0.76 -10.28 -0.26
C HIS A 159 0.84 -8.76 -0.20
N LEU A 160 -0.29 -8.07 -0.03
CA LEU A 160 -0.37 -6.61 -0.02
C LEU A 160 -0.61 -6.06 1.38
N PHE A 161 0.31 -5.24 1.90
CA PHE A 161 0.19 -4.57 3.19
C PHE A 161 0.17 -3.06 3.00
N THR A 162 -0.85 -2.38 3.52
CA THR A 162 -0.92 -0.90 3.41
C THR A 162 -1.47 -0.23 4.65
N PHE A 163 -1.01 1.01 4.87
CA PHE A 163 -1.19 1.76 6.11
C PHE A 163 -1.63 3.19 5.79
N GLY A 164 -2.66 3.71 6.46
CA GLY A 164 -3.20 5.05 6.15
C GLY A 164 -3.81 5.16 4.76
N SER A 165 -4.27 4.03 4.20
CA SER A 165 -4.36 3.83 2.75
C SER A 165 -5.39 4.69 2.02
N VAL A 166 -4.92 5.38 0.98
CA VAL A 166 -5.74 5.98 -0.08
C VAL A 166 -6.34 4.91 -1.01
N ASN A 167 -7.33 5.28 -1.82
CA ASN A 167 -8.04 4.37 -2.73
C ASN A 167 -7.70 4.72 -4.20
N PRO A 168 -6.72 4.07 -4.87
CA PRO A 168 -6.25 4.51 -6.19
C PRO A 168 -7.26 4.34 -7.32
N PHE A 169 -8.02 3.23 -7.31
CA PHE A 169 -8.85 2.82 -8.44
C PHE A 169 -10.25 3.46 -8.42
N LYS A 170 -10.72 3.88 -9.59
CA LYS A 170 -12.08 4.36 -9.89
C LYS A 170 -12.71 3.53 -10.99
N THR A 171 -14.00 3.26 -10.85
CA THR A 171 -14.81 2.46 -11.79
C THR A 171 -16.25 2.98 -11.82
N ASN A 172 -17.07 2.52 -12.77
CA ASN A 172 -18.49 2.85 -12.79
C ASN A 172 -19.27 1.96 -11.79
N ILE A 173 -20.52 2.33 -11.46
CA ILE A 173 -21.28 1.61 -10.43
C ILE A 173 -21.54 0.14 -10.80
N PHE A 174 -21.77 -0.14 -12.08
CA PHE A 174 -22.06 -1.47 -12.63
C PHE A 174 -20.85 -2.44 -12.51
N ASN A 175 -19.66 -1.96 -12.85
CA ASN A 175 -18.43 -2.75 -12.77
C ASN A 175 -17.83 -2.81 -11.36
N ARG A 176 -18.31 -2.01 -10.39
CA ARG A 176 -17.74 -1.91 -9.04
C ARG A 176 -17.52 -3.26 -8.35
N ARG A 177 -18.47 -4.20 -8.42
CA ARG A 177 -18.32 -5.53 -7.82
C ARG A 177 -17.22 -6.34 -8.54
N ARG A 178 -17.15 -6.29 -9.87
CA ARG A 178 -16.12 -6.98 -10.67
C ARG A 178 -14.73 -6.40 -10.44
N THR A 179 -14.59 -5.07 -10.44
CA THR A 179 -13.31 -4.40 -10.11
C THR A 179 -12.84 -4.77 -8.70
N ILE A 180 -13.73 -4.89 -7.70
CA ILE A 180 -13.36 -5.39 -6.37
C ILE A 180 -12.92 -6.86 -6.40
N LYS A 181 -13.59 -7.73 -7.16
CA LYS A 181 -13.20 -9.16 -7.28
C LYS A 181 -11.83 -9.31 -7.95
N TYR A 182 -11.60 -8.61 -9.06
CA TYR A 182 -10.32 -8.56 -9.77
C TYR A 182 -9.17 -8.06 -8.87
N LEU A 183 -9.34 -6.91 -8.21
CA LEU A 183 -8.29 -6.35 -7.33
C LEU A 183 -7.99 -7.23 -6.11
N LYS A 184 -8.91 -8.15 -5.74
CA LYS A 184 -8.61 -9.20 -4.76
C LYS A 184 -7.82 -10.35 -5.36
N SER A 185 -8.18 -10.85 -6.55
CA SER A 185 -7.43 -11.92 -7.22
C SER A 185 -6.01 -11.54 -7.63
N CYS A 186 -5.69 -10.24 -7.71
CA CYS A 186 -4.30 -9.78 -7.89
C CYS A 186 -3.40 -9.96 -6.66
N ASN A 187 -3.89 -10.52 -5.55
CA ASN A 187 -3.12 -10.66 -4.31
C ASN A 187 -3.42 -12.02 -3.64
N LEU A 188 -2.40 -12.67 -3.08
CA LEU A 188 -2.57 -13.90 -2.29
C LEU A 188 -3.20 -13.61 -0.92
N SER A 189 -2.81 -12.50 -0.27
CA SER A 189 -3.58 -11.87 0.81
C SER A 189 -3.50 -10.34 0.71
N TYR A 190 -4.40 -9.61 1.39
CA TYR A 190 -4.36 -8.15 1.43
C TYR A 190 -4.83 -7.63 2.81
N HIS A 191 -3.98 -6.83 3.44
CA HIS A 191 -4.17 -6.27 4.78
C HIS A 191 -4.06 -4.74 4.69
N ILE A 192 -5.21 -4.06 4.83
CA ILE A 192 -5.34 -2.62 4.61
C ILE A 192 -5.70 -1.96 5.93
N PHE A 193 -4.69 -1.53 6.65
CA PHE A 193 -4.78 -1.01 8.00
C PHE A 193 -5.12 0.48 7.98
N CYS A 194 -6.19 0.84 8.68
CA CYS A 194 -6.68 2.22 8.76
C CYS A 194 -7.18 2.55 10.17
N ASN A 195 -6.74 3.69 10.68
CA ASN A 195 -7.36 4.35 11.82
C ASN A 195 -8.71 4.96 11.37
N ARG A 196 -9.75 4.83 12.18
CA ARG A 196 -11.08 5.41 11.90
C ARG A 196 -11.08 6.94 11.90
N ASN A 197 -10.12 7.53 12.60
CA ASN A 197 -9.98 8.98 12.78
C ASN A 197 -8.89 9.56 11.86
N ASP A 198 -8.39 8.79 10.89
CA ASP A 198 -7.44 9.23 9.87
C ASP A 198 -8.17 9.63 8.59
N ILE A 199 -8.26 10.95 8.35
CA ILE A 199 -8.94 11.54 7.19
C ILE A 199 -8.32 11.10 5.86
N VAL A 200 -7.02 10.76 5.81
CA VAL A 200 -6.35 10.36 4.56
C VAL A 200 -7.03 9.15 3.94
N THR A 201 -7.51 8.25 4.79
CA THR A 201 -8.25 7.06 4.37
C THR A 201 -9.65 7.38 3.80
N TYR A 202 -10.12 8.63 3.89
CA TYR A 202 -11.43 9.12 3.40
C TYR A 202 -11.32 10.14 2.26
N LEU A 203 -10.17 10.81 2.07
CA LEU A 203 -9.93 11.91 1.11
C LEU A 203 -10.32 11.63 -0.35
N VAL A 204 -10.46 10.37 -0.72
CA VAL A 204 -10.99 9.96 -2.03
C VAL A 204 -12.31 9.20 -1.81
N PRO A 205 -13.44 9.93 -1.67
CA PRO A 205 -14.75 9.35 -1.35
C PRO A 205 -15.29 8.34 -2.35
N ARG A 206 -16.00 7.33 -1.81
CA ARG A 206 -16.71 6.30 -2.57
C ARG A 206 -17.75 6.88 -3.56
N ILE A 207 -18.34 8.03 -3.23
CA ILE A 207 -19.34 8.74 -4.07
C ILE A 207 -18.77 9.14 -5.43
N PHE A 208 -17.49 9.53 -5.50
CA PHE A 208 -16.83 9.88 -6.76
C PHE A 208 -16.40 8.66 -7.60
N GLY A 209 -16.97 7.47 -7.35
CA GLY A 209 -16.72 6.24 -8.11
C GLY A 209 -15.50 5.42 -7.67
N PHE A 210 -14.76 5.88 -6.65
CA PHE A 210 -13.55 5.18 -6.19
C PHE A 210 -13.85 3.88 -5.43
N VAL A 211 -12.94 2.93 -5.60
CA VAL A 211 -13.02 1.53 -5.15
C VAL A 211 -12.18 1.36 -3.90
N LYS A 212 -12.80 0.82 -2.85
CA LYS A 212 -12.19 0.56 -1.55
C LYS A 212 -12.28 -0.95 -1.29
N LEU A 213 -11.12 -1.58 -1.12
CA LEU A 213 -11.01 -2.96 -0.62
C LEU A 213 -11.35 -3.02 0.89
N SER A 214 -11.51 -4.22 1.43
CA SER A 214 -11.80 -4.41 2.87
C SER A 214 -10.70 -3.81 3.74
N ARG A 215 -11.06 -3.19 4.88
CA ARG A 215 -10.11 -2.54 5.79
C ARG A 215 -10.11 -3.16 7.19
N LEU A 216 -8.92 -3.32 7.73
CA LEU A 216 -8.65 -3.66 9.12
C LEU A 216 -8.59 -2.35 9.92
N ASN A 217 -9.38 -2.24 11.00
CA ASN A 217 -9.49 -1.00 11.77
C ASN A 217 -8.53 -1.07 12.97
N ILE A 218 -7.45 -0.28 12.95
CA ILE A 218 -6.42 -0.30 14.00
C ILE A 218 -6.86 0.53 15.22
N LYS A 219 -7.71 -0.08 16.07
CA LYS A 219 -8.23 0.46 17.34
C LYS A 219 -9.17 1.68 17.17
N GLY A 220 -9.80 2.09 18.28
CA GLY A 220 -10.57 3.33 18.41
C GLY A 220 -12.06 3.27 18.00
N LYS A 221 -12.88 4.08 18.68
CA LYS A 221 -14.19 4.52 18.16
C LYS A 221 -13.97 5.67 17.16
N PHE A 222 -14.91 5.83 16.23
CA PHE A 222 -14.91 6.98 15.31
C PHE A 222 -15.22 8.26 16.07
N ASN A 223 -14.47 9.33 15.79
CA ASN A 223 -14.69 10.69 16.27
C ASN A 223 -14.48 11.65 15.09
N PHE A 224 -15.52 12.41 14.75
CA PHE A 224 -15.50 13.36 13.62
C PHE A 224 -14.40 14.41 13.76
N PHE A 225 -14.23 15.01 14.95
CA PHE A 225 -13.16 15.96 15.23
C PHE A 225 -11.77 15.31 15.17
N GLY A 226 -11.68 13.99 15.32
CA GLY A 226 -10.45 13.23 15.16
C GLY A 226 -9.89 13.32 13.73
N LEU A 227 -10.75 13.36 12.70
CA LEU A 227 -10.34 13.40 11.29
C LEU A 227 -9.37 14.55 10.99
N PHE A 228 -9.62 15.73 11.56
CA PHE A 228 -8.81 16.92 11.31
C PHE A 228 -7.44 16.89 12.01
N ASN A 229 -7.24 16.02 13.00
CA ASN A 229 -5.95 15.84 13.65
C ASN A 229 -5.07 14.83 12.88
N VAL A 230 -4.67 15.22 11.66
CA VAL A 230 -3.87 14.39 10.73
C VAL A 230 -2.54 13.97 11.37
N ALA A 231 -1.84 14.92 12.00
CA ALA A 231 -0.57 14.67 12.68
C ALA A 231 -0.65 13.56 13.75
N LYS A 232 -1.75 13.50 14.51
CA LYS A 232 -1.98 12.43 15.49
C LYS A 232 -2.50 11.14 14.87
N ASN A 233 -3.39 11.21 13.88
CA ASN A 233 -4.15 10.03 13.44
C ASN A 233 -3.55 9.30 12.24
N HIS A 234 -2.75 9.97 11.41
CA HIS A 234 -2.14 9.40 10.21
C HIS A 234 -0.73 8.81 10.42
N PHE A 235 -0.08 9.16 11.53
CA PHE A 235 1.31 8.79 11.82
C PHE A 235 1.49 7.72 12.91
N ILE A 236 0.40 7.14 13.44
CA ILE A 236 0.43 6.15 14.54
C ILE A 236 0.52 4.68 14.08
N TYR A 237 0.69 4.43 12.78
CA TYR A 237 0.72 3.06 12.24
C TYR A 237 1.95 2.26 12.70
N ASP A 238 2.96 2.91 13.29
CA ASP A 238 4.15 2.31 13.91
C ASP A 238 3.87 1.50 15.19
N LYS A 239 2.69 1.67 15.81
CA LYS A 239 2.41 1.13 17.15
C LYS A 239 1.68 -0.22 17.10
N GLY A 240 2.39 -1.33 17.36
CA GLY A 240 1.82 -2.69 17.41
C GLY A 240 0.67 -2.88 18.41
N GLU A 241 0.65 -2.09 19.48
CA GLU A 241 -0.44 -1.98 20.45
C GLU A 241 -1.83 -1.73 19.83
N LEU A 242 -1.88 -1.20 18.59
CA LEU A 242 -3.09 -0.92 17.82
C LEU A 242 -3.61 -2.12 17.01
N TYR A 243 -2.74 -3.10 16.74
CA TYR A 243 -3.01 -4.30 15.95
C TYR A 243 -3.44 -5.48 16.84
N SER A 244 -3.15 -5.41 18.15
CA SER A 244 -3.53 -6.39 19.18
C SER A 244 -5.00 -6.87 19.13
N SER A 245 -5.95 -6.02 18.73
CA SER A 245 -7.37 -6.37 18.59
C SER A 245 -7.74 -7.08 17.28
N ILE A 246 -6.87 -7.01 16.26
CA ILE A 246 -7.01 -7.73 14.98
C ILE A 246 -6.57 -9.18 15.19
N TYR A 247 -5.38 -9.40 15.73
CA TYR A 247 -4.85 -10.75 16.04
C TYR A 247 -5.77 -11.57 16.96
N LYS A 248 -6.40 -10.93 17.96
CA LYS A 248 -7.39 -11.57 18.86
C LYS A 248 -8.69 -12.00 18.16
N ARG A 249 -8.97 -11.51 16.95
CA ARG A 249 -10.11 -11.91 16.13
C ARG A 249 -9.76 -13.05 15.17
N GLU A 250 -8.57 -13.01 14.61
CA GLU A 250 -8.10 -14.03 13.65
C GLU A 250 -7.85 -15.37 14.36
N ARG A 251 -7.35 -15.39 15.60
CA ARG A 251 -7.25 -16.60 16.45
C ARG A 251 -8.59 -17.11 17.04
N ARG A 252 -9.73 -16.80 16.42
CA ARG A 252 -11.08 -17.24 16.84
C ARG A 252 -11.92 -17.77 15.67
N CYS A 253 -11.27 -18.11 14.57
CA CYS A 253 -11.83 -18.74 13.38
C CYS A 253 -10.92 -19.90 12.96
#